data_AF-Q6ADF8-F1
#
_entry.id   AF-Q6ADF8-F1
#
_cell.length_a   1.000
_cell.length_b   1.000
_cell.length_c   1.000
_cell.angle_alpha   90.00
_cell.angle_beta   90.00
_cell.angle_gamma   90.00
#
_symmetry.space_group_name_H-M   'P 1'
#
loop_
_entity.id
_entity.type
_entity.pdbx_description
1 polymer ?
#
loop_
_entity_poly.entity_id
_entity_poly.type
_entity_poly.pdbx_seq_one_letter_code
_entity_poly.pdbx_strand_id
1 'polypeptide(L)' 'MRLAPGGTARAPLKVVQALNYDPSECQPQKADGFRVSPPGSATALFVKDGAFTACANASVSLLTVGALVGG' A
#
# COMPACT_ATOMS: atom_id res chain seq x y z
N MET A 1 18.08 10.01 -0.54
CA MET A 1 17.10 11.06 -0.92
C MET A 1 16.49 11.61 0.36
N ARG A 2 16.68 12.90 0.63
CA ARG A 2 16.08 13.59 1.79
C ARG A 2 15.25 14.73 1.21
N LEU A 3 13.96 14.74 1.51
CA LEU A 3 13.05 15.78 1.01
C LEU A 3 13.39 17.10 1.70
N ALA A 4 13.53 18.18 0.93
CA ALA A 4 13.59 19.52 1.49
C ALA A 4 12.22 19.84 2.14
N PRO A 5 12.18 20.73 3.17
CA PRO A 5 10.91 21.21 3.72
C PRO A 5 9.99 21.75 2.61
N GLY A 6 8.75 21.26 2.53
CA GLY A 6 7.80 21.60 1.46
C GLY A 6 7.96 20.82 0.16
N GLY A 7 8.98 19.96 0.04
CA GLY A 7 9.14 19.05 -1.09
C GLY A 7 8.04 17.99 -1.15
N THR A 8 7.67 17.57 -2.35
CA THR A 8 6.71 16.47 -2.56
C THR A 8 7.47 15.23 -3.03
N ALA A 9 7.13 14.09 -2.45
CA ALA A 9 7.61 12.80 -2.91
C ALA A 9 6.42 11.99 -3.41
N ARG A 10 6.61 11.24 -4.48
CA ARG A 10 5.60 10.30 -5.00
C ARG A 10 6.23 8.93 -5.07
N ALA A 11 5.50 7.90 -4.71
CA ALA A 11 5.90 6.51 -4.92
C ALA A 11 4.79 5.83 -5.73
N PRO A 12 5.07 5.26 -6.91
CA PRO A 12 4.07 4.52 -7.64
C PRO A 12 3.70 3.26 -6.86
N LEU A 13 2.43 3.10 -6.52
CA LEU A 13 1.87 1.90 -5.90
C LEU A 13 1.22 1.05 -6.97
N LYS A 14 1.62 -0.23 -7.05
CA LYS A 14 0.93 -1.25 -7.83
C LYS A 14 0.16 -2.16 -6.88
N VAL A 15 -1.09 -2.42 -7.22
CA VAL A 15 -1.99 -3.29 -6.45
C VAL A 15 -2.43 -4.43 -7.36
N VAL A 16 -2.08 -5.66 -7.01
CA VAL A 16 -2.62 -6.86 -7.67
C VAL A 16 -4.02 -7.12 -7.13
N GLN A 17 -4.94 -7.52 -8.00
CA GLN A 17 -6.30 -7.88 -7.58
C GLN A 17 -6.28 -9.17 -6.77
N ALA A 18 -6.77 -9.10 -5.53
CA ALA A 18 -6.85 -10.25 -4.61
C ALA A 18 -7.60 -11.44 -5.21
N LEU A 19 -8.63 -11.17 -6.03
CA LEU A 19 -9.46 -12.19 -6.70
C LEU A 19 -8.73 -13.02 -7.77
N ASN A 20 -7.47 -12.68 -8.07
CA ASN A 20 -6.63 -13.48 -8.97
C ASN A 20 -5.92 -14.64 -8.25
N TYR A 21 -5.94 -14.69 -6.92
CA TYR A 21 -5.37 -15.76 -6.10
C TYR A 21 -6.44 -16.77 -5.69
N ASP A 22 -6.02 -17.98 -5.33
CA ASP A 22 -6.95 -18.99 -4.80
C ASP A 22 -7.66 -18.44 -3.54
N PRO A 23 -9.01 -18.52 -3.45
CA PRO A 23 -9.76 -17.98 -2.31
C PRO A 23 -9.36 -18.61 -0.96
N SER A 24 -8.94 -19.87 -0.96
CA SER A 24 -8.46 -20.55 0.26
C SER A 24 -7.09 -20.05 0.70
N GLU A 25 -6.26 -19.58 -0.24
CA GLU A 25 -4.95 -19.00 0.04
C GLU A 25 -5.03 -17.52 0.43
N CYS A 26 -5.76 -16.71 -0.35
CA CYS A 26 -5.84 -15.26 -0.16
C CYS A 26 -6.86 -14.87 0.92
N GLN A 27 -7.98 -15.59 1.03
CA GLN A 27 -9.12 -15.23 1.88
C GLN A 27 -9.53 -13.76 1.66
N PRO A 28 -10.14 -13.46 0.49
CA PRO A 28 -10.41 -12.09 0.09
C PRO A 28 -11.37 -11.39 1.06
N GLN A 29 -10.96 -10.22 1.54
CA GLN A 29 -11.74 -9.36 2.42
C GLN A 29 -11.74 -7.92 1.92
N LYS A 30 -12.76 -7.15 2.29
CA LYS A 30 -12.80 -5.72 1.96
C LYS A 30 -11.69 -5.00 2.74
N ALA A 31 -10.89 -4.21 2.04
CA ALA A 31 -9.89 -3.38 2.69
C ALA A 31 -10.56 -2.12 3.28
N ASP A 32 -10.12 -1.70 4.46
CA ASP A 32 -10.56 -0.44 5.07
C ASP A 32 -9.77 0.77 4.53
N GLY A 33 -8.56 0.54 4.03
CA GLY A 33 -7.65 1.56 3.52
C GLY A 33 -6.19 1.14 3.52
N PHE A 34 -5.31 2.09 3.22
CA PHE A 34 -3.86 1.90 3.18
C PHE A 34 -3.20 2.47 4.44
N ARG A 35 -2.20 1.76 4.95
CA ARG A 35 -1.26 2.28 5.95
C ARG A 35 0.01 2.71 5.24
N VAL A 36 0.29 4.01 5.26
CA VAL A 36 1.42 4.62 4.57
C VAL A 36 2.42 5.11 5.61
N SER A 37 3.65 4.62 5.57
CA SER A 37 4.74 5.11 6.43
C SER A 37 5.59 6.12 5.67
N PRO A 38 5.51 7.42 6.00
CA PRO A 38 6.28 8.45 5.30
C PRO A 38 7.78 8.32 5.57
N PRO A 39 8.63 8.74 4.62
CA PRO A 39 10.07 8.78 4.85
C PRO A 39 10.42 9.74 6.01
N GLY A 40 11.15 9.23 7.00
CA GLY A 40 11.55 10.00 8.19
C GLY A 40 10.50 10.03 9.32
N SER A 41 9.38 9.34 9.17
CA SER A 41 8.39 9.15 10.24
C SER A 41 8.21 7.67 10.54
N ALA A 42 8.26 7.29 11.81
CA ALA A 42 7.94 5.93 12.27
C ALA A 42 6.42 5.70 12.38
N THR A 43 5.63 6.78 12.29
CA THR A 43 4.18 6.72 12.43
C THR A 43 3.53 6.46 11.07
N ALA A 44 2.84 5.33 10.95
CA ALA A 44 2.01 5.04 9.79
C ALA A 44 0.78 5.94 9.79
N LEU A 45 0.53 6.60 8.66
CA LEU A 45 -0.70 7.31 8.37
C LEU A 45 -1.71 6.35 7.77
N PHE A 46 -2.99 6.52 8.11
CA PHE A 46 -4.07 5.73 7.53
C PHE A 46 -4.81 6.54 6.47
N VAL A 47 -4.86 6.02 5.25
CA VAL A 47 -5.61 6.57 4.13
C VAL A 47 -6.83 5.67 3.92
N LYS A 48 -8.02 6.17 4.27
CA LYS A 48 -9.26 5.43 4.11
C LYS A 48 -9.57 5.22 2.63
N ASP A 49 -9.68 3.97 2.22
CA ASP A 49 -10.04 3.58 0.86
C ASP A 49 -10.72 2.21 0.87
N GLY A 50 -12.02 2.21 0.61
CA GLY A 50 -12.85 1.01 0.66
C GLY A 50 -13.11 0.36 -0.70
N ALA A 51 -12.46 0.84 -1.76
CA ALA A 51 -12.65 0.33 -3.12
C ALA A 51 -11.86 -0.96 -3.39
N PHE A 52 -10.92 -1.32 -2.51
CA PHE A 52 -10.01 -2.44 -2.71
C PHE A 52 -10.44 -3.69 -1.94
N THR A 53 -10.17 -4.86 -2.54
CA THR A 53 -10.21 -6.16 -1.88
C THR A 53 -8.78 -6.57 -1.56
N ALA A 54 -8.51 -6.92 -0.30
CA ALA A 54 -7.22 -7.41 0.18
C ALA A 54 -7.30 -8.90 0.53
N CYS A 55 -6.13 -9.52 0.70
CA CYS A 55 -6.03 -10.87 1.27
C CYS A 55 -5.95 -10.78 2.81
N ALA A 56 -6.64 -11.66 3.53
CA ALA A 56 -6.45 -11.82 4.99
C ALA A 56 -5.15 -12.56 5.32
N ASN A 57 -4.63 -13.36 4.38
CA ASN A 57 -3.35 -14.03 4.52
C ASN A 57 -2.18 -13.06 4.27
N ALA A 58 -1.36 -12.84 5.30
CA ALA A 58 -0.18 -11.97 5.25
C ALA A 58 0.96 -12.51 4.35
N SER A 59 0.91 -13.80 3.98
CA SER A 59 1.89 -14.40 3.08
C SER A 59 1.69 -13.95 1.62
N VAL A 60 0.48 -13.51 1.26
CA VAL A 60 0.15 -13.03 -0.08
C VAL A 60 0.42 -11.53 -0.17
N SER A 61 1.49 -11.18 -0.89
CA SER A 61 1.86 -9.78 -1.12
C SER A 61 1.17 -9.20 -2.35
N LEU A 62 0.11 -8.43 -2.15
CA LEU A 62 -0.63 -7.76 -3.23
C LEU A 62 -0.05 -6.39 -3.63
N LEU A 63 0.70 -5.76 -2.72
CA LEU A 63 1.17 -4.39 -2.86
C LEU A 63 2.63 -4.38 -3.26
N THR A 64 2.96 -3.64 -4.31
CA THR A 64 4.35 -3.34 -4.69
C THR A 64 4.53 -1.84 -4.76
N VAL A 65 5.42 -1.32 -3.92
CA VAL A 65 5.78 0.11 -3.89
C VAL A 65 7.05 0.30 -4.71
N GLY A 66 6.98 1.15 -5.73
CA GLY A 66 8.15 1.52 -6.51
C GLY A 66 9.04 2.54 -5.81
N ALA A 67 10.18 2.85 -6.43
CA ALA A 67 11.12 3.83 -5.91
C ALA A 67 10.46 5.21 -5.74
N LEU A 68 10.89 5.92 -4.70
CA LEU A 68 10.43 7.27 -4.41
C LEU A 68 10.97 8.22 -5.49
N VAL A 69 10.07 8.92 -6.18
CA VAL A 69 10.41 9.98 -7.13
C VAL A 69 10.15 11.34 -6.50
N GLY A 70 11.13 12.23 -6.57
CA GLY A 70 10.97 13.63 -6.17
C GLY A 70 10.20 14.39 -7.26
N GLY A 71 9.24 15.21 -6.83
CA GLY A 71 8.57 16.19 -7.71
C GLY A 71 9.32 17.51 -7.75
#